data_AF-A0A4Y2QN09-F1
#
_entry.id   AF-A0A4Y2QN09-F1
#
_cell.length_a   1.000
_cell.length_b   1.000
_cell.length_c   1.000
_cell.angle_alpha   90.00
_cell.angle_beta   90.00
_cell.angle_gamma   90.00
#
_symmetry.space_group_name_H-M   'P 1'
#
loop_
_entity.id
_entity.type
_entity.pdbx_description
1 polymer ?
#
loop_
_entity_poly.entity_id
_entity_poly.type
_entity_poly.pdbx_seq_one_letter_code
_entity_poly.pdbx_strand_id
1 'polypeptide(L)'
;SKPIEKDDKDDKNDKDKDDKIVKDEKQKDCSDILASGRNESGIYTIWTGESHTTRKQLRVYCDMETDDGGWTVIQRRGKFPVQQDF
;
A
#
# COMPACT_ATOMS: atom_id res chain seq x y z
N SER A 1 25.48 35.51 -8.74
CA SER A 1 24.08 35.62 -9.20
C SER A 1 23.73 34.43 -10.07
N LYS A 2 22.58 33.81 -9.76
CA LYS A 2 21.84 32.73 -10.46
C LYS A 2 22.35 31.27 -10.31
N PRO A 3 21.43 30.28 -10.25
CA PRO A 3 21.08 29.60 -8.99
C PRO A 3 21.07 28.06 -9.07
N ILE A 4 20.87 27.44 -7.90
CA ILE A 4 20.72 25.99 -7.65
C ILE A 4 19.47 25.45 -8.37
N GLU A 5 19.65 24.46 -9.24
CA GLU A 5 18.57 23.70 -9.89
C GLU A 5 18.08 22.62 -8.91
N LYS A 6 16.86 22.82 -8.38
CA LYS A 6 16.06 21.76 -7.75
C LYS A 6 15.03 21.33 -8.79
N ASP A 7 15.13 20.10 -9.25
CA ASP A 7 14.07 19.45 -10.02
C ASP A 7 12.95 19.01 -9.08
N ASP A 8 12.24 19.98 -8.52
CA ASP A 8 10.90 19.78 -7.94
C ASP A 8 9.89 19.97 -9.07
N LYS A 9 9.60 18.90 -9.83
CA LYS A 9 8.48 18.92 -10.78
C LYS A 9 7.18 18.58 -10.04
N ASP A 10 6.66 19.59 -9.35
CA ASP A 10 5.26 19.70 -8.96
C ASP A 10 4.44 20.17 -10.19
N ASP A 11 3.96 19.24 -11.01
CA ASP A 11 2.89 19.55 -11.96
C ASP A 11 1.53 19.15 -11.36
N LYS A 12 0.85 20.15 -10.78
CA LYS A 12 -0.59 20.08 -10.47
C LYS A 12 -1.38 20.76 -11.61
N ASN A 13 -2.35 20.03 -12.18
CA ASN A 13 -3.61 20.48 -12.80
C ASN A 13 -4.38 19.18 -13.19
N ASP A 14 -5.68 18.96 -12.97
CA ASP A 14 -6.85 19.86 -13.01
C ASP A 14 -8.02 19.31 -12.16
N LYS A 15 -9.02 20.18 -11.97
CA LYS A 15 -10.22 20.17 -11.11
C LYS A 15 -11.22 19.00 -11.20
N ASP A 16 -11.73 18.63 -10.02
CA ASP A 16 -13.10 18.27 -9.62
C ASP A 16 -13.97 17.39 -10.55
N LYS A 17 -14.04 16.09 -10.23
CA LYS A 17 -15.26 15.28 -10.31
C LYS A 17 -15.31 14.28 -9.15
N ASP A 18 -16.37 14.39 -8.37
CA ASP A 18 -16.76 13.50 -7.28
C ASP A 18 -16.89 12.04 -7.79
N ASP A 19 -15.98 11.18 -7.32
CA ASP A 19 -16.20 9.79 -6.91
C ASP A 19 -14.84 9.09 -6.75
N LYS A 20 -14.49 8.81 -5.49
CA LYS A 20 -13.42 7.92 -5.00
C LYS A 20 -12.53 7.26 -6.05
N ILE A 21 -11.52 7.97 -6.53
CA ILE A 21 -10.26 7.35 -6.90
C ILE A 21 -9.23 7.95 -5.96
N VAL A 22 -9.18 7.36 -4.76
CA VAL A 22 -8.01 7.48 -3.90
C VAL A 22 -6.84 7.14 -4.83
N LYS A 23 -6.04 8.13 -5.19
CA LYS A 23 -4.74 7.90 -5.82
C LYS A 23 -4.12 6.85 -4.92
N ASP A 24 -3.91 5.63 -5.44
CA ASP A 24 -3.11 4.61 -4.76
C ASP A 24 -1.70 5.20 -4.64
N GLU A 25 -1.53 6.12 -3.68
CA GLU A 25 -0.24 6.43 -3.11
C GLU A 25 0.33 5.09 -2.73
N LYS A 26 1.49 4.80 -3.28
CA LYS A 26 2.12 3.48 -3.34
C LYS A 26 2.37 2.98 -1.92
N GLN A 27 1.34 2.44 -1.28
CA GLN A 27 1.42 2.01 0.11
C GLN A 27 2.43 0.89 0.18
N LYS A 28 3.45 1.08 1.01
CA LYS A 28 4.59 0.15 1.09
C LYS A 28 4.28 -1.02 2.00
N ASP A 29 3.36 -0.83 2.92
CA ASP A 29 2.93 -1.80 3.92
C ASP A 29 1.49 -1.49 4.40
N CYS A 30 0.98 -2.31 5.33
CA CYS A 30 -0.34 -2.15 5.91
C CYS A 30 -0.49 -0.92 6.81
N SER A 31 0.60 -0.34 7.33
CA SER A 31 0.52 0.90 8.12
C SER A 31 0.19 2.08 7.23
N ASP A 32 0.81 2.17 6.04
CA ASP A 32 0.48 3.19 5.04
C ASP A 32 -0.99 3.07 4.59
N ILE A 33 -1.50 1.85 4.44
CA ILE A 33 -2.90 1.57 4.08
C ILE A 33 -3.84 2.04 5.20
N LEU A 34 -3.52 1.75 6.46
CA LEU A 34 -4.31 2.19 7.59
C LEU A 34 -4.36 3.73 7.67
N ALA A 35 -3.22 4.40 7.47
CA ALA A 35 -3.13 5.86 7.45
C ALA A 35 -3.97 6.50 6.33
N SER A 36 -4.23 5.78 5.24
CA SER A 36 -5.14 6.23 4.17
C SER A 36 -6.63 6.09 4.53
N GLY A 37 -6.95 5.72 5.78
CA GLY A 37 -8.32 5.54 6.28
C GLY A 37 -8.95 4.19 5.96
N ARG A 38 -8.18 3.23 5.45
CA ARG A 38 -8.65 1.87 5.16
C ARG A 38 -8.40 1.00 6.39
N ASN A 39 -9.44 0.81 7.20
CA ASN A 39 -9.37 0.26 8.56
C ASN A 39 -9.99 -1.14 8.70
N GLU A 40 -10.32 -1.81 7.60
CA GLU A 40 -10.87 -3.17 7.63
C GLU A 40 -9.78 -4.22 7.37
N SER A 41 -9.74 -5.28 8.18
CA SER A 41 -8.80 -6.39 7.96
C SER A 41 -9.09 -7.11 6.63
N GLY A 42 -8.07 -7.49 5.88
CA GLY A 42 -8.28 -8.09 4.55
C GLY A 42 -7.03 -8.26 3.70
N ILE A 43 -7.21 -8.68 2.44
CA ILE A 43 -6.11 -8.77 1.48
C ILE A 43 -5.95 -7.43 0.76
N TYR A 44 -4.75 -6.87 0.84
CA TYR A 44 -4.37 -5.62 0.21
C TYR A 44 -3.18 -5.81 -0.71
N THR A 45 -3.00 -4.84 -1.60
CA THR A 45 -1.86 -4.75 -2.50
C THR A 45 -0.90 -3.71 -1.93
N ILE A 46 0.35 -4.10 -1.74
CA ILE A 46 1.44 -3.20 -1.35
C ILE A 46 2.53 -3.16 -2.44
N TRP A 47 3.30 -2.07 -2.46
CA TRP A 47 4.38 -1.86 -3.42
C TRP A 47 5.73 -1.82 -2.69
N THR A 48 6.51 -2.88 -2.87
CA THR A 48 7.85 -3.02 -2.28
C THR A 48 8.92 -2.53 -3.25
N GLY A 49 10.04 -2.03 -2.75
CA GLY A 49 11.17 -1.53 -3.57
C GLY A 49 11.21 -0.01 -3.71
N GLU A 50 12.43 0.53 -3.73
CA GLU A 50 12.68 1.97 -3.63
C GLU A 50 12.58 2.73 -4.98
N SER A 51 12.87 2.04 -6.09
CA SER A 51 12.92 2.64 -7.43
C SER A 51 11.77 2.14 -8.31
N HIS A 52 11.45 2.90 -9.36
CA HIS A 52 10.55 2.45 -10.43
C HIS A 52 11.00 1.14 -11.08
N THR A 53 12.31 0.88 -11.14
CA THR A 53 12.87 -0.33 -11.75
C THR A 53 12.91 -1.52 -10.82
N THR A 54 12.87 -1.31 -9.50
CA THR A 54 12.92 -2.37 -8.48
C THR A 54 11.58 -2.60 -7.79
N ARG A 55 10.56 -1.82 -8.14
CA ARG A 55 9.22 -1.93 -7.55
C ARG A 55 8.57 -3.27 -7.88
N LYS A 56 7.99 -3.91 -6.86
CA LYS A 56 7.22 -5.14 -6.97
C LYS A 56 5.91 -5.03 -6.22
N GLN A 57 4.86 -5.52 -6.85
CA GLN A 57 3.54 -5.63 -6.25
C GLN A 57 3.46 -6.92 -5.42
N LEU A 58 2.96 -6.82 -4.19
CA LEU A 58 2.70 -7.97 -3.34
C LEU A 58 1.28 -7.91 -2.78
N ARG A 59 0.58 -9.04 -2.81
CA ARG A 59 -0.69 -9.21 -2.11
C ARG A 59 -0.41 -9.73 -0.70
N VAL A 60 -0.80 -8.97 0.31
CA VAL A 60 -0.59 -9.27 1.72
C VAL A 60 -1.91 -9.27 2.46
N TYR A 61 -1.98 -9.99 3.57
CA TYR A 61 -3.07 -9.79 4.52
C TYR A 61 -2.69 -8.67 5.49
N CYS A 62 -3.52 -7.65 5.57
CA CYS A 62 -3.44 -6.60 6.58
C CYS A 62 -4.43 -6.88 7.69
N ASP A 63 -3.93 -6.93 8.93
CA ASP A 63 -4.74 -6.90 10.13
C ASP A 63 -4.84 -5.44 10.60
N MET A 64 -6.04 -4.87 10.47
CA MET A 64 -6.33 -3.46 10.77
C MET A 64 -7.08 -3.27 12.09
N GLU A 65 -7.36 -4.35 12.79
CA GLU A 65 -8.26 -4.36 13.95
C GLU A 65 -7.54 -4.75 15.24
N THR A 66 -6.52 -5.62 15.16
CA THR A 66 -5.72 -6.04 16.32
C THR A 66 -4.72 -4.95 16.70
N ASP A 67 -4.67 -4.59 18.00
CA ASP A 67 -3.67 -3.69 18.58
C ASP A 67 -3.41 -2.42 17.74
N ASP A 68 -4.48 -1.64 17.52
CA ASP A 68 -4.50 -0.41 16.71
C ASP A 68 -4.22 -0.60 15.20
N GLY A 69 -4.08 -1.85 14.73
CA GLY A 69 -4.05 -2.21 13.32
C GLY A 69 -2.73 -1.90 12.61
N GLY A 70 -2.77 -1.91 11.27
CA GLY A 70 -1.61 -1.59 10.42
C GLY A 70 -0.62 -2.76 10.27
N TRP A 71 -0.99 -3.95 10.74
CA TRP A 71 -0.11 -5.12 10.75
C TRP A 71 -0.05 -5.77 9.38
N THR A 72 1.17 -5.89 8.83
CA THR A 72 1.43 -6.73 7.65
C THR A 72 1.74 -8.15 8.10
N VAL A 73 0.85 -9.10 7.80
CA VAL A 73 1.03 -10.49 8.23
C VAL A 73 2.03 -11.20 7.31
N ILE A 74 3.18 -11.60 7.86
CA ILE A 74 4.26 -12.26 7.11
C ILE A 74 4.20 -13.79 7.13
N GLN A 75 3.54 -14.40 8.12
CA GLN A 75 3.49 -15.85 8.27
C GLN A 75 2.24 -16.25 9.06
N ARG A 76 1.46 -17.21 8.55
CA ARG A 76 0.29 -17.76 9.24
C ARG A 76 0.56 -19.22 9.60
N ARG A 77 0.44 -19.59 10.89
CA ARG A 77 0.47 -20.98 11.35
C ARG A 77 -0.93 -21.45 11.65
N GLY A 78 -1.26 -22.65 11.20
CA GLY A 78 -2.56 -23.24 11.46
C GLY A 78 -2.59 -24.68 10.99
N LYS A 79 -3.57 -25.43 11.48
CA LYS A 79 -3.96 -26.72 10.88
C LYS A 79 -4.79 -26.42 9.64
N PHE A 80 -4.13 -26.00 8.57
CA PHE A 80 -4.78 -25.91 7.28
C PHE A 80 -4.98 -27.34 6.78
N PRO A 81 -6.19 -27.74 6.34
CA PRO A 81 -6.32 -28.99 5.62
C PRO A 81 -5.30 -28.96 4.48
N VAL A 82 -4.54 -30.04 4.31
CA VAL A 82 -3.66 -30.20 3.15
C VAL A 82 -4.55 -29.92 1.94
N GLN A 83 -4.17 -28.94 1.13
CA GLN A 83 -4.89 -28.63 -0.09
C GLN A 83 -4.93 -29.93 -0.89
N GLN A 84 -6.11 -30.58 -0.96
CA GLN A 84 -6.31 -31.73 -1.82
C GLN A 84 -6.33 -31.16 -3.24
N ASP A 85 -5.14 -31.06 -3.83
CA ASP A 85 -5.03 -30.97 -5.27
C ASP A 85 -5.55 -32.31 -5.81
N PHE A 86 -6.79 -32.32 -6.29
CA PHE A 86 -7.36 -33.39 -7.11
C PHE A 86 -6.84 -33.29 -8.53
#